data_AF-A0A7J3JTS1-F1
#
_entry.id   AF-A0A7J3JTS1-F1
#
_cell.length_a   1.000
_cell.length_b   1.000
_cell.length_c   1.000
_cell.angle_alpha   90.00
_cell.angle_beta   90.00
_cell.angle_gamma   90.00
#
_symmetry.space_group_name_H-M   'P 1'
#
loop_
_entity.id
_entity.type
_entity.pdbx_description
1 polymer ?
#
loop_
_entity_poly.entity_id
_entity_poly.type
_entity_poly.pdbx_seq_one_letter_code
_entity_poly.pdbx_strand_id
1 'polypeptide(L)'
;MSITTTPLGINEILTSALSDPQTAIVILIQFLLGLALGYISVKAIKYILAFIAILVLGTFLSIWSLGTSTTEVFKTLSDIIGIAKNFAIVLGLLTIGPISIGFIIGAVVALIKK
;
A
#
# COMPACT_ATOMS: atom_id res chain seq x y z
N MET A 1 22.01 12.44 -27.35
CA MET A 1 20.54 12.53 -27.51
C MET A 1 19.95 12.48 -26.11
N SER A 2 19.67 13.65 -25.53
CA SER A 2 19.21 13.76 -24.15
C SER A 2 17.69 13.60 -24.13
N ILE A 3 17.20 12.46 -23.65
CA ILE A 3 15.78 12.24 -23.38
C ILE A 3 15.40 13.07 -22.15
N THR A 4 14.80 14.23 -22.40
CA THR A 4 14.20 15.06 -21.36
C THR A 4 12.90 14.39 -20.93
N THR A 5 12.92 13.68 -19.80
CA THR A 5 11.71 13.18 -19.15
C THR A 5 11.02 14.36 -18.47
N THR A 6 10.23 15.11 -19.22
CA THR A 6 9.29 16.09 -18.66
C THR A 6 8.30 15.34 -17.77
N PRO A 7 8.10 15.74 -16.51
CA PRO A 7 7.10 15.10 -15.67
C PRO A 7 5.73 15.30 -16.34
N LEU A 8 5.11 14.19 -16.77
CA LEU A 8 3.84 14.21 -17.49
C LEU A 8 2.79 14.95 -16.66
N GLY A 9 2.39 16.12 -17.15
CA GLY A 9 1.41 16.96 -16.48
C GLY A 9 0.03 16.29 -16.49
N ILE A 10 -0.80 16.53 -15.47
CA ILE A 10 -2.18 16.00 -15.42
C ILE A 10 -2.95 16.35 -16.71
N ASN A 11 -2.66 17.51 -17.28
CA ASN A 11 -3.24 17.99 -18.54
C ASN A 11 -2.84 17.11 -19.74
N GLU A 12 -1.59 16.64 -19.80
CA GLU A 12 -1.08 15.77 -20.87
C GLU A 12 -1.68 14.36 -20.79
N ILE A 13 -1.89 13.86 -19.56
CA ILE A 13 -2.59 12.60 -19.32
C ILE A 13 -4.04 12.71 -19.80
N LEU A 14 -4.70 13.84 -19.51
CA LEU A 14 -6.08 14.07 -19.91
C LEU A 14 -6.23 14.21 -21.43
N THR A 15 -5.34 14.95 -22.09
CA THR A 15 -5.35 15.11 -23.54
C THR A 15 -4.99 13.81 -24.27
N SER A 16 -4.07 13.01 -23.73
CA SER A 16 -3.72 11.71 -24.30
C SER A 16 -4.85 10.69 -24.15
N ALA A 17 -5.53 10.68 -23.00
CA ALA A 17 -6.69 9.83 -22.78
C ALA A 17 -7.87 10.13 -23.73
N LEU A 18 -8.07 11.40 -24.07
CA LEU A 18 -9.14 11.82 -24.99
C LEU A 18 -8.80 11.60 -26.47
N SER A 19 -7.50 11.50 -26.78
CA SER A 19 -7.02 11.38 -28.16
C SER A 19 -6.85 9.92 -28.61
N ASP A 20 -6.64 8.99 -27.67
CA ASP A 20 -6.46 7.56 -27.96
C ASP A 20 -7.38 6.68 -27.08
N PRO A 21 -8.33 5.94 -27.69
CA PRO A 21 -9.24 5.07 -26.95
C PRO A 21 -8.52 3.94 -26.20
N GLN A 22 -7.35 3.48 -26.66
CA GLN A 22 -6.58 2.46 -25.96
C GLN A 22 -6.00 3.00 -24.64
N THR A 23 -5.43 4.20 -24.68
CA THR A 23 -4.93 4.89 -23.48
C THR A 23 -6.05 5.16 -22.47
N ALA A 24 -7.25 5.55 -22.93
CA ALA A 24 -8.41 5.74 -22.05
C ALA A 24 -8.79 4.46 -21.29
N ILE A 25 -8.83 3.32 -21.98
CA ILE A 25 -9.18 2.02 -21.38
C ILE A 25 -8.14 1.60 -20.35
N VAL A 26 -6.85 1.80 -20.64
CA VAL A 26 -5.76 1.50 -19.69
C VAL A 26 -5.91 2.35 -18.42
N ILE A 27 -6.20 3.64 -18.54
CA ILE A 27 -6.42 4.53 -17.39
C ILE A 27 -7.63 4.09 -16.56
N LEU A 28 -8.73 3.70 -17.21
CA LEU A 28 -9.93 3.21 -16.52
C LEU A 28 -9.64 1.91 -15.76
N ILE A 29 -8.94 0.96 -16.38
CA ILE A 29 -8.55 -0.30 -15.75
C ILE A 29 -7.62 -0.04 -14.58
N GLN A 30 -6.60 0.82 -14.76
CA GLN A 30 -5.68 1.23 -13.70
C GLN A 30 -6.42 1.85 -12.52
N PHE A 31 -7.39 2.73 -12.78
CA PHE A 31 -8.23 3.31 -11.75
C PHE A 31 -9.06 2.25 -11.01
N LEU A 32 -9.71 1.33 -11.73
CA LEU A 32 -10.51 0.24 -11.15
C LEU A 32 -9.66 -0.71 -10.30
N LEU A 33 -8.44 -1.04 -10.75
CA LEU A 33 -7.47 -1.81 -9.98
C LEU A 33 -7.09 -1.09 -8.70
N GLY A 34 -6.76 0.21 -8.80
CA GLY A 34 -6.52 1.06 -7.65
C GLY A 34 -7.69 1.00 -6.66
N LEU A 35 -8.91 1.23 -7.14
CA LEU A 35 -10.14 1.21 -6.34
C LEU A 35 -10.34 -0.13 -5.62
N ALA A 36 -10.21 -1.25 -6.33
CA ALA A 36 -10.34 -2.57 -5.75
C ALA A 36 -9.26 -2.84 -4.69
N LEU A 37 -8.00 -2.49 -4.98
CA LEU A 37 -6.88 -2.62 -4.03
C LEU A 37 -7.11 -1.77 -2.79
N GLY A 38 -7.48 -0.49 -2.95
CA GLY A 38 -7.79 0.43 -1.86
C GLY A 38 -8.91 -0.11 -0.98
N TYR A 39 -10.00 -0.58 -1.59
CA TYR A 39 -11.15 -1.11 -0.85
C TYR A 39 -10.81 -2.36 -0.04
N ILE A 40 -10.08 -3.31 -0.64
CA ILE A 40 -9.69 -4.57 0.02
C ILE A 40 -8.62 -4.32 1.09
N SER A 41 -7.67 -3.41 0.84
CA SER A 41 -6.56 -3.12 1.77
C SER A 41 -7.02 -2.70 3.15
N VAL A 42 -8.09 -1.91 3.25
CA VAL A 42 -8.70 -1.47 4.52
C VAL A 42 -9.25 -2.65 5.33
N LYS A 43 -9.72 -3.71 4.68
CA LYS A 43 -10.14 -4.94 5.37
C LYS A 43 -8.92 -5.76 5.78
N ALA A 44 -7.93 -5.90 4.90
CA ALA A 44 -6.69 -6.63 5.16
C ALA A 44 -5.93 -6.09 6.37
N ILE A 45 -5.87 -4.77 6.56
CA ILE A 45 -5.14 -4.13 7.66
C ILE A 45 -5.63 -4.62 9.04
N LYS A 46 -6.93 -4.95 9.20
CA LYS A 46 -7.48 -5.45 10.47
C LYS A 46 -6.86 -6.81 10.83
N TYR A 47 -6.76 -7.70 9.85
CA TYR A 47 -6.18 -9.03 10.05
C TYR A 47 -4.69 -8.96 10.29
N ILE A 48 -3.99 -8.06 9.59
CA ILE A 48 -2.55 -7.82 9.80
C ILE A 48 -2.31 -7.28 11.22
N LEU A 49 -3.10 -6.32 11.70
CA LEU A 49 -2.99 -5.82 13.07
C LEU A 49 -3.27 -6.92 14.11
N ALA A 50 -4.31 -7.74 13.90
CA ALA A 50 -4.63 -8.86 14.79
C ALA A 50 -3.47 -9.87 14.85
N PHE A 51 -2.89 -10.20 13.69
CA PHE A 51 -1.72 -11.07 13.61
C PHE A 51 -0.52 -10.49 14.36
N ILE A 52 -0.20 -9.21 14.18
CA ILE A 52 0.87 -8.54 14.91
C ILE A 52 0.61 -8.56 16.41
N ALA A 53 -0.61 -8.29 16.86
CA ALA A 53 -0.97 -8.32 18.28
C ALA A 53 -0.77 -9.72 18.89
N ILE A 54 -1.19 -10.77 18.18
CA ILE A 54 -0.99 -12.16 18.62
C ILE A 54 0.51 -12.49 18.70
N LEU A 55 1.30 -12.08 17.71
CA LEU A 55 2.76 -12.27 17.75
C LEU A 55 3.39 -11.56 18.94
N VAL A 56 3.04 -10.31 19.21
CA VAL A 56 3.55 -9.56 20.37
C VAL A 56 3.17 -10.26 21.66
N LEU A 57 1.92 -10.71 21.82
CA LEU A 57 1.46 -11.46 22.99
C LEU A 57 2.21 -12.78 23.17
N GLY A 58 2.35 -13.56 22.09
CA GLY A 58 3.09 -14.82 22.11
C GLY A 58 4.56 -14.61 22.47
N THR A 59 5.17 -13.54 21.98
CA THR A 59 6.56 -13.19 22.33
C THR A 59 6.68 -12.75 23.78
N PHE A 60 5.74 -11.95 24.30
CA PHE A 60 5.70 -11.53 25.70
C PHE A 60 5.55 -12.72 26.66
N LEU A 61 4.67 -13.67 26.32
CA LEU A 61 4.51 -14.95 27.02
C LEU A 61 5.81 -15.77 27.00
N SER A 62 6.51 -15.82 25.86
CA SER A 62 7.77 -16.55 25.71
C SER A 62 8.89 -15.93 26.57
N ILE A 63 8.99 -14.60 26.61
CA ILE A 63 9.92 -13.87 27.50
C ILE A 63 9.63 -14.21 28.96
N TRP A 64 8.35 -14.13 29.36
CA TRP A 64 7.93 -14.43 30.72
C TRP A 64 8.24 -15.88 31.11
N SER A 65 8.06 -16.82 30.17
CA SER A 65 8.32 -18.24 30.39
C SER A 65 9.82 -18.58 30.42
N LEU A 66 10.66 -17.88 29.65
CA LEU A 66 12.07 -18.23 29.45
C LEU A 66 13.03 -17.32 30.23
N GLY A 67 12.52 -16.27 30.90
CA GLY A 67 13.34 -15.27 31.60
C GLY A 67 14.29 -14.50 30.69
N THR A 68 14.02 -14.49 29.38
CA THR A 68 14.88 -13.90 28.33
C THR A 68 14.82 -12.37 28.32
N SER A 69 15.82 -11.71 27.75
CA SER A 69 15.86 -10.24 27.70
C SER A 69 14.86 -9.65 26.70
N THR A 70 14.24 -8.52 27.04
CA THR A 70 13.28 -7.79 26.17
C THR A 70 13.89 -7.32 24.85
N THR A 71 15.22 -7.30 24.74
CA THR A 71 16.01 -6.78 23.60
C THR A 71 15.77 -7.56 22.31
N GLU A 72 15.57 -8.88 22.38
CA GLU A 72 15.31 -9.72 21.19
C GLU A 72 13.94 -9.44 20.55
N VAL A 73 12.97 -9.00 21.35
CA VAL A 73 11.63 -8.64 20.88
C VAL A 73 11.66 -7.33 20.12
N PHE A 74 12.38 -6.33 20.63
CA PHE A 74 12.56 -5.07 19.93
C PHE A 74 13.26 -5.26 18.59
N LYS A 75 14.24 -6.17 18.52
CA LYS A 75 14.92 -6.52 17.27
C LYS A 75 13.95 -7.12 16.25
N THR A 76 13.17 -8.13 16.66
CA THR A 76 12.16 -8.77 15.80
C THR A 76 11.09 -7.77 15.31
N LEU A 77 10.61 -6.89 16.19
CA LEU A 77 9.67 -5.83 15.79
C LEU A 77 10.29 -4.86 14.78
N SER A 78 11.56 -4.48 14.99
CA SER A 78 12.26 -3.56 14.08
C SER A 78 12.43 -4.13 12.68
N ASP A 79 12.70 -5.44 12.56
CA ASP A 79 12.83 -6.13 11.27
C ASP A 79 11.48 -6.16 10.52
N ILE A 80 10.39 -6.45 11.23
CA ILE A 80 9.03 -6.43 10.65
C ILE A 80 8.67 -5.03 10.15
N ILE A 81 9.01 -3.99 10.91
CA ILE A 81 8.78 -2.59 10.51
C ILE A 81 9.61 -2.24 9.26
N GLY A 82 10.86 -2.70 9.18
CA GLY A 82 11.71 -2.53 8.01
C GLY A 82 11.11 -3.17 6.75
N ILE A 83 10.60 -4.39 6.88
CA ILE A 83 9.92 -5.11 5.78
C ILE A 83 8.65 -4.37 5.35
N ALA A 84 7.83 -3.92 6.30
CA ALA A 84 6.62 -3.15 6.02
C ALA A 84 6.95 -1.82 5.30
N LYS A 85 8.03 -1.15 5.70
CA LYS A 85 8.51 0.08 5.04
C LYS A 85 8.93 -0.18 3.60
N ASN A 86 9.67 -1.25 3.33
CA ASN A 86 10.06 -1.61 1.96
C ASN A 86 8.84 -1.94 1.10
N PHE A 87 7.86 -2.66 1.66
CA PHE A 87 6.58 -2.90 0.99
C PHE A 87 5.84 -1.60 0.67
N ALA A 88 5.78 -0.66 1.62
CA ALA A 88 5.13 0.63 1.42
C ALA A 88 5.82 1.44 0.31
N ILE A 89 7.15 1.40 0.21
CA ILE A 89 7.89 2.04 -0.88
C ILE A 89 7.54 1.42 -2.23
N VAL A 90 7.56 0.09 -2.34
CA VAL A 90 7.20 -0.61 -3.60
C VAL A 90 5.76 -0.33 -3.99
N LEU A 91 4.83 -0.36 -3.03
CA LEU A 91 3.42 -0.02 -3.29
C LEU A 91 3.26 1.44 -3.68
N GLY A 92 4.01 2.36 -3.07
CA GLY A 92 4.03 3.78 -3.44
C GLY A 92 4.53 4.02 -4.87
N LEU A 93 5.54 3.26 -5.31
CA LEU A 93 6.04 3.31 -6.69
C LEU A 93 5.11 2.61 -7.69
N LEU A 94 4.36 1.59 -7.27
CA LEU A 94 3.36 0.93 -8.12
C LEU A 94 2.10 1.80 -8.29
N THR A 95 1.82 2.66 -7.32
CA THR A 95 0.65 3.53 -7.28
C THR A 95 1.01 4.93 -7.73
N ILE A 96 1.47 5.09 -8.97
CA ILE A 96 1.69 6.42 -9.58
C ILE A 96 0.60 6.63 -10.64
N GLY A 97 0.00 7.83 -10.67
CA GLY A 97 -1.00 8.21 -11.68
C GLY A 97 -2.43 7.75 -11.34
N PRO A 98 -3.19 7.19 -12.30
CA PRO A 98 -4.61 6.84 -12.09
C PRO A 98 -4.86 5.81 -10.98
N ILE A 99 -3.90 4.90 -10.77
CA ILE A 99 -4.01 3.82 -9.76
C ILE A 99 -4.06 4.40 -8.34
N SER A 100 -3.25 5.41 -8.02
CA SER A 100 -3.24 6.02 -6.68
C SER A 100 -4.55 6.71 -6.37
N ILE A 101 -5.14 7.40 -7.36
CA ILE A 101 -6.44 8.06 -7.23
C ILE A 101 -7.52 7.00 -6.94
N GLY A 102 -7.54 5.92 -7.71
CA GLY A 102 -8.41 4.78 -7.46
C GLY A 102 -8.22 4.22 -6.05
N PHE A 103 -6.97 3.98 -5.65
CA PHE A 103 -6.62 3.44 -4.34
C PHE A 103 -7.12 4.29 -3.18
N ILE A 104 -6.87 5.60 -3.21
CA ILE A 104 -7.30 6.53 -2.15
C ILE A 104 -8.83 6.53 -2.07
N ILE A 105 -9.53 6.65 -3.21
CA ILE A 105 -11.00 6.65 -3.23
C ILE A 105 -11.54 5.31 -2.72
N GLY A 106 -11.00 4.18 -3.18
CA GLY A 106 -11.38 2.84 -2.75
C GLY A 106 -11.20 2.65 -1.25
N ALA A 107 -10.08 3.12 -0.70
CA ALA A 107 -9.80 3.08 0.72
C ALA A 107 -10.77 3.96 1.52
N VAL A 108 -11.02 5.20 1.08
CA VAL A 108 -11.99 6.11 1.71
C VAL A 108 -13.39 5.50 1.71
N VAL A 109 -13.84 4.96 0.58
CA VAL A 109 -15.15 4.29 0.47
C VAL A 109 -15.23 3.09 1.41
N ALA A 110 -14.18 2.26 1.48
CA ALA A 110 -14.13 1.13 2.41
C ALA A 110 -14.11 1.55 3.88
N LEU A 111 -13.52 2.71 4.21
CA LEU A 111 -13.50 3.27 5.56
C LEU A 111 -14.86 3.84 5.97
N ILE A 112 -15.60 4.46 5.03
CA ILE A 112 -16.93 5.05 5.31
C ILE A 112 -18.01 3.97 5.34
N LYS A 113 -17.94 2.96 4.46
CA LYS A 113 -18.85 1.79 4.47
C LYS A 113 -18.47 0.74 5.52
N LYS A 114 -17.47 1.03 6.36
CA LYS A 114 -16.87 0.10 7.32
C LYS A 114 -17.75 -0.15 8.53
#